data_AF-A0A2E8KTJ5-F1
#
_entry.id   AF-A0A2E8KTJ5-F1
#
_cell.length_a   1.000
_cell.length_b   1.000
_cell.length_c   1.000
_cell.angle_alpha   90.00
_cell.angle_beta   90.00
_cell.angle_gamma   90.00
#
_symmetry.space_group_name_H-M   'P 1'
#
loop_
_entity.id
_entity.type
_entity.pdbx_description
1 polymer ?
#
loop_
_entity_poly.entity_id
_entity_poly.type
_entity_poly.pdbx_seq_one_letter_code
_entity_poly.pdbx_strand_id
1 'polypeptide(L)'
;PARRWVNYEKFDPRATNAYSIRTKTQELSDILSEKGRKHRVWLYPYFSMGYVGPWNSFFLRAPMLIELGHDVSGMICMSYSPVEDAYSLYRIHPSPDGPQFLKMEESNEFSNSDKYLNHIYKVGSSIVENCSKEVVLDIADRLLIKHDILPST
;
A
#
# COMPACT_ATOMS: atom_id res chain seq x y z
N PRO A 1 21.59 4.60 24.29
CA PRO A 1 22.07 3.58 23.32
C PRO A 1 22.45 4.23 21.98
N ALA A 2 23.74 4.24 21.66
CA ALA A 2 24.33 4.95 20.54
C ALA A 2 23.99 4.28 19.19
N ARG A 3 22.90 4.68 18.54
CA ARG A 3 22.78 4.51 17.08
C ARG A 3 23.75 5.49 16.43
N ARG A 4 25.00 5.04 16.23
CA ARG A 4 25.92 5.75 15.34
C ARG A 4 25.35 5.60 13.93
N TRP A 5 25.16 6.73 13.25
CA TRP A 5 24.89 6.73 11.82
C TRP A 5 25.95 5.86 11.13
N VAL A 6 25.50 4.89 10.34
CA VAL A 6 26.41 4.02 9.60
C VAL A 6 27.11 4.88 8.55
N ASN A 7 28.41 4.65 8.30
CA ASN A 7 29.13 5.36 7.24
C ASN A 7 28.36 5.19 5.92
N TYR A 8 28.08 6.30 5.24
CA TYR A 8 27.37 6.33 3.96
C TYR A 8 28.04 5.45 2.90
N GLU A 9 29.37 5.31 2.93
CA GLU A 9 30.10 4.41 2.02
C GLU A 9 29.73 2.93 2.20
N LYS A 10 29.17 2.57 3.35
CA LYS A 10 28.68 1.22 3.66
C LYS A 10 27.16 1.09 3.46
N PHE A 11 26.49 2.15 3.03
CA PHE A 11 25.06 2.11 2.73
C PHE A 11 24.84 1.40 1.40
N ASP A 12 24.19 0.25 1.46
CA ASP A 12 23.68 -0.42 0.27
C ASP A 12 22.21 -0.03 0.05
N PRO A 13 21.87 0.74 -1.00
CA PRO A 13 20.49 1.10 -1.30
C PRO A 13 19.61 -0.12 -1.58
N ARG A 14 20.19 -1.23 -2.04
CA ARG A 14 19.46 -2.48 -2.36
C ARG A 14 19.08 -3.29 -1.13
N ALA A 15 19.76 -3.06 0.00
CA ALA A 15 19.45 -3.70 1.27
C ALA A 15 18.34 -2.99 2.06
N THR A 16 17.69 -1.97 1.49
CA THR A 16 16.67 -1.18 2.19
C THR A 16 15.26 -1.75 2.01
N ASN A 17 14.41 -1.59 3.04
CA ASN A 17 12.98 -1.89 2.94
C ASN A 17 12.30 -1.11 1.80
N ALA A 18 12.72 0.13 1.55
CA ALA A 18 12.20 0.93 0.45
C ALA A 18 12.56 0.34 -0.92
N TYR A 19 13.72 -0.30 -1.05
CA TYR A 19 14.09 -1.02 -2.27
C TYR A 19 13.27 -2.29 -2.46
N SER A 20 13.08 -3.10 -1.41
CA SER A 20 12.25 -4.31 -1.49
C SER A 20 10.80 -3.97 -1.81
N ILE A 21 10.20 -2.99 -1.12
CA ILE A 21 8.84 -2.51 -1.41
C ILE A 21 8.68 -2.10 -2.87
N ARG A 22 9.58 -1.24 -3.38
CA ARG A 22 9.51 -0.79 -4.77
C ARG A 22 9.65 -1.94 -5.76
N THR A 23 10.64 -2.79 -5.57
CA THR A 23 10.94 -3.90 -6.49
C THR A 23 9.78 -4.91 -6.52
N LYS A 24 9.28 -5.30 -5.35
CA LYS A 24 8.21 -6.30 -5.22
C LYS A 24 6.85 -5.76 -5.65
N THR A 25 6.60 -4.47 -5.46
CA THR A 25 5.39 -3.82 -5.98
C THR A 25 5.46 -3.66 -7.49
N GLN A 26 6.60 -3.26 -8.04
CA GLN A 26 6.79 -3.16 -9.49
C GLN A 26 6.61 -4.52 -10.17
N GLU A 27 7.19 -5.57 -9.60
CA GLU A 27 7.03 -6.94 -10.09
C GLU A 27 5.55 -7.36 -10.19
N LEU A 28 4.73 -7.03 -9.18
CA LEU A 28 3.29 -7.28 -9.23
C LEU A 28 2.59 -6.44 -10.32
N SER A 29 2.95 -5.17 -10.44
CA SER A 29 2.39 -4.24 -11.43
C SER A 29 2.70 -4.69 -12.86
N ASP A 30 3.92 -5.17 -13.10
CA ASP A 30 4.33 -5.71 -14.40
C ASP A 30 3.50 -6.96 -14.76
N ILE A 31 3.35 -7.91 -13.82
CA ILE A 31 2.52 -9.12 -14.04
C ILE A 31 1.05 -8.75 -14.31
N LEU A 32 0.50 -7.78 -13.59
CA LEU A 32 -0.87 -7.31 -13.83
C LEU A 32 -1.01 -6.66 -15.21
N SER A 33 -0.01 -5.89 -15.64
CA SER A 33 0.06 -5.28 -16.97
C SER A 33 0.11 -6.33 -18.07
N GLU A 34 0.96 -7.35 -17.92
CA GLU A 34 1.07 -8.49 -18.85
C GLU A 34 -0.25 -9.26 -18.99
N LYS A 35 -1.01 -9.37 -17.89
CA LYS A 35 -2.36 -9.97 -17.87
C LYS A 35 -3.45 -9.03 -18.38
N GLY A 36 -3.13 -7.80 -18.79
CA GLY A 36 -4.10 -6.80 -19.24
C GLY A 36 -5.04 -6.30 -18.14
N ARG A 37 -4.64 -6.41 -16.88
CA ARG A 37 -5.43 -5.94 -15.73
C ARG A 37 -5.16 -4.46 -15.48
N LYS A 38 -6.23 -3.66 -15.48
CA LYS A 38 -6.16 -2.26 -15.05
C LYS A 38 -5.83 -2.19 -13.56
N HIS A 39 -4.85 -1.36 -13.22
CA HIS A 39 -4.44 -1.13 -11.85
C HIS A 39 -3.68 0.19 -11.75
N ARG A 40 -3.56 0.70 -10.52
CA ARG A 40 -2.83 1.94 -10.23
C ARG A 40 -1.92 1.74 -9.04
N VAL A 41 -0.68 2.20 -9.15
CA VAL A 41 0.28 2.17 -8.04
C VAL A 41 0.20 3.48 -7.27
N TRP A 42 -0.03 3.37 -5.97
CA TRP A 42 -0.09 4.50 -5.05
C TRP A 42 1.11 4.51 -4.13
N LEU A 43 1.70 5.69 -3.95
CA LEU A 43 2.53 5.98 -2.81
C LEU A 43 1.64 6.40 -1.65
N TYR A 44 1.83 5.81 -0.48
CA TYR A 44 1.07 6.11 0.72
C TYR A 44 1.98 6.72 1.79
N PRO A 45 2.20 8.05 1.74
CA PRO A 45 3.24 8.72 2.51
C PRO A 45 2.79 9.01 3.94
N TYR A 46 2.54 7.98 4.74
CA TYR A 46 2.23 8.16 6.17
C TYR A 46 3.11 7.27 7.05
N PHE A 47 4.37 7.66 7.14
CA PHE A 47 5.40 6.94 7.89
C PHE A 47 5.48 7.33 9.38
N SER A 48 4.72 8.34 9.83
CA SER A 48 4.77 8.82 11.23
C SER A 48 3.67 8.21 12.13
N MET A 49 3.21 6.99 11.82
CA MET A 49 2.36 6.20 12.72
C MET A 49 2.96 6.01 14.12
N GLY A 50 4.23 6.35 14.35
CA GLY A 50 4.83 6.45 15.68
C GLY A 50 4.26 7.55 16.58
N TYR A 51 3.42 8.46 16.06
CA TYR A 51 2.75 9.52 16.85
C TYR A 51 1.32 9.21 17.27
N VAL A 52 0.76 8.11 16.79
CA VAL A 52 -0.62 7.75 17.07
C VAL A 52 -0.52 6.43 17.83
N GLY A 53 -0.90 6.45 19.12
CA GLY A 53 -0.46 5.46 20.12
C GLY A 53 -0.98 4.02 19.91
N PRO A 54 -1.30 3.27 20.97
CA PRO A 54 -1.78 1.88 20.88
C PRO A 54 -3.04 1.68 20.00
N TRP A 55 -3.73 2.77 19.68
CA TRP A 55 -4.99 2.81 18.93
C TRP A 55 -4.82 2.72 17.40
N ASN A 56 -3.64 2.33 16.91
CA ASN A 56 -3.28 2.42 15.49
C ASN A 56 -3.48 1.15 14.66
N SER A 57 -3.97 0.07 15.26
CA SER A 57 -4.00 -1.25 14.60
C SER A 57 -4.89 -1.29 13.36
N PHE A 58 -5.86 -0.39 13.24
CA PHE A 58 -6.81 -0.35 12.12
C PHE A 58 -6.36 0.49 10.92
N PHE A 59 -5.34 1.33 11.05
CA PHE A 59 -4.84 2.10 9.91
C PHE A 59 -4.04 1.24 8.95
N LEU A 60 -4.06 1.64 7.69
CA LEU A 60 -3.25 1.04 6.66
C LEU A 60 -1.76 1.26 6.94
N ARG A 61 -0.98 0.17 6.94
CA ARG A 61 0.46 0.19 7.24
C ARG A 61 1.36 -0.02 6.01
N ALA A 62 0.76 -0.07 4.82
CA ALA A 62 1.47 -0.32 3.58
C ALA A 62 1.88 1.01 2.92
N PRO A 63 3.18 1.32 2.80
CA PRO A 63 3.65 2.58 2.24
C PRO A 63 3.52 2.69 0.72
N MET A 64 3.21 1.57 0.05
CA MET A 64 2.93 1.49 -1.37
C MET A 64 1.85 0.44 -1.61
N LEU A 65 0.93 0.74 -2.51
CA LEU A 65 -0.25 -0.06 -2.79
C LEU A 65 -0.45 -0.20 -4.29
N ILE A 66 -1.07 -1.31 -4.69
CA ILE A 66 -1.62 -1.47 -6.03
C ILE A 66 -3.14 -1.52 -5.89
N GLU A 67 -3.81 -0.48 -6.34
CA GLU A 67 -5.26 -0.45 -6.51
C GLU A 67 -5.65 -1.33 -7.70
N LEU A 68 -6.58 -2.25 -7.48
CA LEU A 68 -7.15 -3.10 -8.53
C LEU A 68 -8.54 -2.61 -8.98
N GLY A 69 -9.21 -1.83 -8.13
CA GLY A 69 -10.56 -1.34 -8.36
C GLY A 69 -11.28 -1.07 -7.05
N HIS A 70 -12.59 -0.89 -7.12
CA HIS A 70 -13.43 -0.63 -5.96
C HIS A 70 -14.77 -1.35 -6.06
N ASP A 71 -15.31 -1.73 -4.90
CA ASP A 71 -16.67 -2.22 -4.73
C ASP A 71 -17.40 -1.38 -3.66
N VAL A 72 -18.64 -1.76 -3.33
CA VAL A 72 -19.45 -1.07 -2.30
C VAL A 72 -18.81 -1.09 -0.90
N SER A 73 -17.86 -1.98 -0.66
CA SER A 73 -17.17 -2.15 0.63
C SER A 73 -15.82 -1.43 0.68
N GLY A 74 -15.32 -0.90 -0.44
CA GLY A 74 -14.14 -0.05 -0.48
C GLY A 74 -13.22 -0.32 -1.67
N MET A 75 -12.06 0.32 -1.63
CA MET A 75 -11.01 0.16 -2.62
C MET A 75 -10.25 -1.13 -2.36
N ILE A 76 -10.09 -1.95 -3.39
CA ILE A 76 -9.39 -3.24 -3.32
C ILE A 76 -7.91 -2.98 -3.66
N CYS A 77 -7.04 -3.29 -2.71
CA CYS A 77 -5.61 -3.02 -2.82
C CYS A 77 -4.76 -4.23 -2.47
N MET A 78 -3.68 -4.39 -3.22
CA MET A 78 -2.57 -5.28 -2.89
C MET A 78 -1.40 -4.49 -2.28
N SER A 79 -0.64 -5.13 -1.41
CA SER A 79 0.65 -4.59 -0.95
C SER A 79 1.65 -5.68 -0.63
N TYR A 80 2.93 -5.31 -0.62
CA TYR A 80 4.01 -6.09 -0.06
C TYR A 80 4.45 -5.52 1.30
N SER A 81 4.65 -6.40 2.29
CA SER A 81 5.21 -6.08 3.59
C SER A 81 6.66 -6.55 3.69
N PRO A 82 7.65 -5.65 3.85
CA PRO A 82 9.04 -6.07 4.08
C PRO A 82 9.27 -6.65 5.48
N VAL A 83 8.34 -6.46 6.41
CA VAL A 83 8.42 -7.02 7.77
C VAL A 83 8.08 -8.51 7.75
N GLU A 84 7.02 -8.86 7.02
CA GLU A 84 6.51 -10.23 6.91
C GLU A 84 7.10 -10.97 5.70
N ASP A 85 7.84 -10.25 4.84
CA ASP A 85 8.29 -10.68 3.51
C ASP A 85 7.18 -11.36 2.69
N ALA A 86 6.00 -10.74 2.70
CA ALA A 86 4.79 -11.36 2.18
C ALA A 86 3.82 -10.34 1.58
N TYR A 87 2.85 -10.85 0.84
CA TYR A 87 1.85 -10.06 0.14
C TYR A 87 0.48 -10.20 0.80
N SER A 88 -0.29 -9.12 0.74
CA SER A 88 -1.65 -9.06 1.27
C SER A 88 -2.58 -8.38 0.27
N LEU A 89 -3.86 -8.75 0.32
CA LEU A 89 -4.95 -8.16 -0.44
C LEU A 89 -6.08 -7.82 0.54
N TYR A 90 -6.59 -6.60 0.46
CA TYR A 90 -7.59 -6.11 1.40
C TYR A 90 -8.45 -5.04 0.77
N ARG A 91 -9.56 -4.74 1.44
CA ARG A 91 -10.39 -3.56 1.17
C ARG A 91 -10.00 -2.46 2.13
N ILE A 92 -9.74 -1.28 1.58
CA ILE A 92 -9.49 -0.07 2.34
C ILE A 92 -10.54 0.99 2.06
N HIS A 93 -10.72 1.85 3.04
CA HIS A 93 -11.60 3.01 2.93
C HIS A 93 -11.02 4.20 3.69
N PRO A 94 -11.37 5.43 3.29
CA PRO A 94 -10.96 6.62 4.01
C PRO A 94 -11.35 6.52 5.49
N SER A 95 -10.43 6.91 6.36
CA SER A 95 -10.72 7.01 7.79
C SER A 95 -11.48 8.31 8.06
N PRO A 96 -12.71 8.26 8.59
CA PRO A 96 -13.49 9.46 8.93
C PRO A 96 -12.76 10.35 9.94
N ASP A 97 -12.06 9.73 10.88
CA ASP A 97 -11.29 10.42 11.93
C ASP A 97 -9.90 10.85 11.46
N GLY A 98 -9.54 10.53 10.20
CA GLY A 98 -8.21 10.76 9.63
C GLY A 98 -7.70 12.20 9.76
N PRO A 99 -8.50 13.24 9.46
CA PRO A 99 -8.08 14.63 9.56
C PRO A 99 -7.62 15.07 10.96
N GLN A 100 -8.04 14.38 12.01
CA GLN A 100 -7.61 14.68 13.38
C GLN A 100 -6.17 14.24 13.65
N PHE A 101 -5.65 13.29 12.86
CA PHE A 101 -4.33 12.71 13.05
C PHE A 101 -3.25 13.35 12.18
N LEU A 102 -3.62 14.00 11.06
CA LEU A 102 -2.69 14.58 10.09
C LEU A 102 -3.21 15.89 9.51
N LYS A 103 -2.32 16.90 9.41
CA LYS A 103 -2.58 18.12 8.61
C LYS A 103 -2.46 17.78 7.13
N MET A 104 -3.60 17.68 6.47
CA MET A 104 -3.69 17.28 5.06
C MET A 104 -3.27 18.36 4.06
N GLU A 105 -3.26 19.63 4.47
CA GLU A 105 -2.95 20.78 3.62
C GLU A 105 -1.57 20.64 2.96
N GLU A 106 -0.56 20.21 3.73
CA GLU A 106 0.82 20.02 3.26
C GLU A 106 0.96 18.92 2.19
N SER A 107 0.06 17.93 2.17
CA SER A 107 0.11 16.83 1.19
C SER A 107 -0.47 17.22 -0.17
N ASN A 108 -1.36 18.22 -0.20
CA ASN A 108 -1.94 18.72 -1.44
C ASN A 108 -1.01 19.66 -2.21
N GLU A 109 0.09 20.11 -1.59
CA GLU A 109 1.07 21.02 -2.20
C GLU A 109 2.12 20.30 -3.07
N PHE A 110 2.16 18.96 -3.06
CA PHE A 110 3.08 18.22 -3.91
C PHE A 110 2.71 18.37 -5.39
N SER A 111 3.70 18.71 -6.21
CA SER A 111 3.56 18.85 -7.67
C SER A 111 3.10 17.58 -8.41
N ASN A 112 3.18 16.41 -7.75
CA ASN A 112 2.69 15.12 -8.26
C ASN A 112 1.67 14.50 -7.29
N SER A 113 0.74 15.31 -6.76
CA SER A 113 -0.26 14.88 -5.78
C SER A 113 -1.10 13.68 -6.26
N ASP A 114 -1.24 13.51 -7.57
CA ASP A 114 -1.91 12.38 -8.23
C ASP A 114 -1.20 11.02 -8.06
N LYS A 115 0.05 10.98 -7.61
CA LYS A 115 0.76 9.73 -7.30
C LYS A 115 0.59 9.27 -5.86
N TYR A 116 0.04 10.14 -5.02
CA TYR A 116 -0.06 9.93 -3.60
C TYR A 116 -1.50 9.69 -3.19
N LEU A 117 -1.67 8.71 -2.30
CA LEU A 117 -2.94 8.47 -1.65
C LEU A 117 -3.05 9.42 -0.46
N ASN A 118 -3.49 10.65 -0.73
CA ASN A 118 -3.42 11.81 0.19
C ASN A 118 -4.43 11.80 1.35
N HIS A 119 -5.26 10.77 1.50
CA HIS A 119 -6.16 10.63 2.65
C HIS A 119 -5.64 9.52 3.56
N ILE A 120 -5.93 9.57 4.86
CA ILE A 120 -5.68 8.41 5.73
C ILE A 120 -6.70 7.32 5.41
N TYR A 121 -6.21 6.10 5.19
CA TYR A 121 -7.02 4.90 5.01
C TYR A 121 -6.92 3.95 6.19
N LYS A 122 -8.01 3.23 6.43
CA LYS A 122 -8.05 2.08 7.33
C LYS A 122 -8.30 0.79 6.54
N VAL A 123 -7.83 -0.32 7.08
CA VAL A 123 -8.16 -1.65 6.57
C VAL A 123 -9.57 -1.98 7.03
N GLY A 124 -10.49 -2.14 6.08
CA GLY A 124 -11.87 -2.50 6.37
C GLY A 124 -12.10 -3.99 6.44
N SER A 125 -11.52 -4.73 5.51
CA SER A 125 -11.50 -6.20 5.56
C SER A 125 -10.26 -6.73 4.88
N SER A 126 -9.66 -7.74 5.49
CA SER A 126 -8.57 -8.48 4.88
C SER A 126 -9.15 -9.63 4.06
N ILE A 127 -8.76 -9.72 2.78
CA ILE A 127 -9.18 -10.81 1.90
C ILE A 127 -8.18 -11.97 2.04
N VAL A 128 -6.90 -11.65 1.98
CA VAL A 128 -5.80 -12.55 2.30
C VAL A 128 -4.64 -11.74 2.87
N GLU A 129 -3.94 -12.29 3.84
CA GLU A 129 -2.79 -11.63 4.48
C GLU A 129 -1.57 -12.54 4.46
N ASN A 130 -0.40 -11.92 4.34
CA ASN A 130 0.91 -12.54 4.51
C ASN A 130 1.07 -13.85 3.72
N CYS A 131 0.68 -13.80 2.45
CA CYS A 131 0.74 -14.94 1.54
C CYS A 131 1.82 -14.74 0.45
N SER A 132 2.05 -15.78 -0.34
CA SER A 132 2.96 -15.70 -1.48
C SER A 132 2.39 -14.84 -2.61
N LYS A 133 3.29 -14.41 -3.49
CA LYS A 133 2.96 -13.64 -4.70
C LYS A 133 1.91 -14.37 -5.56
N GLU A 134 2.06 -15.67 -5.71
CA GLU A 134 1.20 -16.52 -6.53
C GLU A 134 -0.22 -16.59 -5.97
N VAL A 135 -0.34 -16.73 -4.64
CA VAL A 135 -1.62 -16.79 -3.95
C VAL A 135 -2.36 -15.46 -4.04
N VAL A 136 -1.67 -14.34 -3.78
CA VAL A 136 -2.33 -13.03 -3.83
C VAL A 136 -2.81 -12.69 -5.25
N LEU A 137 -2.06 -13.09 -6.28
CA LEU A 137 -2.42 -12.87 -7.69
C LEU A 137 -3.60 -13.74 -8.13
N ASP A 138 -3.65 -15.02 -7.73
CA ASP A 138 -4.78 -15.91 -8.04
C ASP A 138 -6.07 -15.38 -7.40
N ILE A 139 -6.01 -14.95 -6.14
CA ILE A 139 -7.17 -14.37 -5.45
C ILE A 139 -7.60 -13.05 -6.10
N ALA A 140 -6.64 -12.19 -6.46
CA ALA A 140 -6.91 -10.94 -7.17
C ALA A 140 -7.61 -11.19 -8.52
N ASP A 141 -7.13 -12.15 -9.31
CA ASP A 141 -7.73 -12.51 -10.60
C ASP A 141 -9.17 -13.02 -10.43
N ARG A 142 -9.43 -13.87 -9.43
CA ARG A 142 -10.78 -14.38 -9.14
C ARG A 142 -11.74 -13.28 -8.71
N LEU A 143 -11.24 -12.29 -7.97
CA LEU A 143 -12.04 -11.14 -7.56
C LEU A 143 -12.38 -10.26 -8.76
N LEU A 144 -11.40 -9.91 -9.59
CA LEU A 144 -11.58 -9.03 -10.74
C LEU A 144 -12.49 -9.59 -11.84
N ILE A 145 -12.80 -10.89 -11.83
CA ILE A 145 -13.80 -11.49 -12.72
C ILE A 145 -15.23 -11.18 -12.24
N LYS A 146 -15.44 -10.83 -10.97
CA LYS A 146 -16.76 -10.52 -10.45
C LYS A 146 -17.26 -9.19 -11.01
N HIS A 147 -18.53 -9.18 -11.43
CA HIS A 147 -19.17 -8.05 -12.11
C HIS A 147 -19.45 -6.83 -11.21
N ASP A 148 -19.22 -6.93 -9.91
CA ASP A 148 -19.45 -5.88 -8.91
C ASP A 148 -18.21 -5.00 -8.65
N ILE A 149 -17.07 -5.30 -9.27
CA ILE A 149 -15.86 -4.50 -9.13
C ILE A 149 -15.74 -3.51 -10.29
N LEU A 150 -15.71 -2.24 -9.94
CA LEU A 150 -15.36 -1.17 -10.86
C LEU A 150 -13.83 -1.11 -10.97
N PRO A 151 -13.27 -1.23 -12.19
CA PRO A 151 -11.82 -1.27 -12.38
C PRO A 151 -11.19 0.07 -12.00
N SER A 152 -9.91 0.01 -11.60
CA SER A 152 -9.13 1.23 -11.38
C SER A 152 -9.08 2.10 -12.66
N THR A 153 -9.18 3.41 -12.47
CA THR A 153 -9.15 4.43 -13.53
C THR A 153 -7.74 4.91 -13.84
#